data_AF-A0AAD3ZKK4-F1
#
_entry.id   AF-A0AAD3ZKK4-F1
#
_cell.length_a   1.000
_cell.length_b   1.000
_cell.length_c   1.000
_cell.angle_alpha   90.00
_cell.angle_beta   90.00
_cell.angle_gamma   90.00
#
_symmetry.space_group_name_H-M   'P 1'
#
loop_
_entity.id
_entity.type
_entity.pdbx_description
1 polymer ?
#
loop_
_entity_poly.entity_id
_entity_poly.type
_entity_poly.pdbx_seq_one_letter_code
_entity_poly.pdbx_strand_id
1 'polypeptide(L)'
;MTDDMVLLADGLFGYNTYPHVDGYERAIEAGEFVARLLRGQIKPVSYALRPPIAPPVVPARTGWGPIKELMERAFEYEKEPGVLNVSVYGGFVYSDIHDAGLAFLATTDGNLERAREIAEDLARTAWDMRHRFVVDMKSPADAVRYAIEAPEGPIVLADVADNTGGGASGDGTEVLRELIEQNAEDAVVITIPDKEAVEEAFRVGIGGKFDALVGGKFDDNHGAPVRVTGTVKVLSDGEFVHRGPMSTGVKGSMGRTAVI
;
A
#
# COMPACT_ATOMS: atom_id res chain seq x y z
N MET A 1 -9.07 -10.81 5.81
CA MET A 1 -9.83 -11.08 7.05
C MET A 1 -10.45 -12.47 6.91
N THR A 2 -10.10 -13.41 7.78
CA THR A 2 -10.60 -14.80 7.70
C THR A 2 -11.83 -14.99 8.57
N ASP A 3 -12.57 -16.09 8.37
CA ASP A 3 -13.68 -16.48 9.26
C ASP A 3 -13.22 -16.67 10.71
N ASP A 4 -12.05 -17.28 10.93
CA ASP A 4 -11.48 -17.48 12.27
C ASP A 4 -11.21 -16.16 12.99
N MET A 5 -10.71 -15.13 12.29
CA MET A 5 -10.51 -13.80 12.90
C MET A 5 -11.83 -13.22 13.42
N VAL A 6 -12.92 -13.40 12.67
CA VAL A 6 -14.25 -12.87 13.03
C VAL A 6 -14.87 -13.68 14.17
N LEU A 7 -14.65 -14.99 14.19
CA LEU A 7 -15.16 -15.88 15.22
C LEU A 7 -14.44 -15.70 16.58
N LEU A 8 -13.14 -15.45 16.55
CA LEU A 8 -12.29 -15.48 17.75
C LEU A 8 -12.07 -14.10 18.38
N ALA A 9 -12.30 -13.01 17.65
CA ALA A 9 -12.13 -11.65 18.17
C ALA A 9 -13.47 -11.03 18.59
N ASP A 10 -13.49 -10.33 19.73
CA ASP A 10 -14.66 -9.53 20.15
C ASP A 10 -14.88 -8.30 19.25
N GLY A 11 -13.84 -7.83 18.56
CA GLY A 11 -13.89 -6.73 17.61
C GLY A 11 -12.62 -6.64 16.77
N LEU A 12 -12.75 -6.25 15.49
CA LEU A 12 -11.65 -6.04 14.56
C LEU A 12 -11.76 -4.64 13.96
N PHE A 13 -10.69 -3.86 14.04
CA PHE A 13 -10.66 -2.47 13.59
C PHE A 13 -9.69 -2.32 12.42
N GLY A 14 -10.23 -2.08 11.23
CA GLY A 14 -9.45 -1.73 10.04
C GLY A 14 -9.03 -0.25 10.05
N TYR A 15 -8.01 0.10 9.26
CA TYR A 15 -7.72 1.51 8.99
C TYR A 15 -8.86 2.13 8.18
N ASN A 16 -9.17 3.40 8.45
CA ASN A 16 -10.18 4.15 7.71
C ASN A 16 -9.57 4.97 6.56
N THR A 17 -8.23 5.04 6.49
CA THR A 17 -7.53 5.77 5.43
C THR A 17 -6.57 4.89 4.63
N TYR A 18 -6.52 5.08 3.32
CA TYR A 18 -5.45 4.60 2.43
C TYR A 18 -5.01 5.77 1.52
N PRO A 19 -3.79 6.30 1.70
CA PRO A 19 -2.69 5.83 2.55
C PRO A 19 -3.01 5.86 4.05
N HIS A 20 -2.47 4.90 4.81
CA HIS A 20 -2.73 4.71 6.23
C HIS A 20 -2.08 5.81 7.07
N VAL A 21 -2.86 6.81 7.46
CA VAL A 21 -2.42 7.94 8.30
C VAL A 21 -3.21 8.05 9.60
N ASP A 22 -4.19 7.17 9.83
CA ASP A 22 -5.12 7.19 10.96
C ASP A 22 -4.85 6.08 11.99
N GLY A 23 -3.64 5.55 12.03
CA GLY A 23 -3.30 4.43 12.91
C GLY A 23 -3.42 4.77 14.40
N TYR A 24 -3.13 6.02 14.79
CA TYR A 24 -3.29 6.49 16.16
C TYR A 24 -4.77 6.56 16.56
N GLU A 25 -5.59 7.15 15.71
CA GLU A 25 -7.04 7.30 15.92
C GLU A 25 -7.73 5.94 16.01
N ARG A 26 -7.37 4.99 15.12
CA ARG A 26 -7.90 3.63 15.16
C ARG A 26 -7.47 2.86 16.41
N ALA A 27 -6.24 3.08 16.88
CA ALA A 27 -5.78 2.49 18.14
C ALA A 27 -6.55 3.03 19.37
N ILE A 28 -6.88 4.33 19.39
CA ILE A 28 -7.72 4.91 20.44
C ILE A 28 -9.10 4.25 20.44
N GLU A 29 -9.75 4.18 19.29
CA GLU A 29 -11.09 3.60 19.18
C GLU A 29 -11.12 2.13 19.64
N ALA A 30 -10.16 1.32 19.18
CA ALA A 30 -10.03 -0.06 19.62
C ALA A 30 -9.80 -0.17 21.15
N GLY A 31 -8.99 0.73 21.72
CA GLY A 31 -8.76 0.79 23.17
C GLY A 31 -10.02 1.15 23.95
N GLU A 32 -10.80 2.13 23.48
CA GLU A 32 -12.08 2.52 24.08
C GLU A 32 -13.12 1.41 23.98
N PHE A 33 -13.16 0.70 22.85
CA PHE A 33 -13.99 -0.49 22.66
C PHE A 33 -13.67 -1.58 23.70
N VAL A 34 -12.39 -1.92 23.87
CA VAL A 34 -11.94 -2.90 24.87
C VAL A 34 -12.33 -2.45 26.29
N ALA A 35 -12.16 -1.16 26.61
CA ALA A 35 -12.53 -0.63 27.93
C ALA A 35 -14.06 -0.74 28.18
N ARG A 36 -14.90 -0.48 27.17
CA ARG A 36 -16.36 -0.66 27.27
C ARG A 36 -16.74 -2.12 27.44
N LEU A 37 -16.10 -3.02 26.69
CA LEU A 37 -16.31 -4.46 26.78
C LEU A 37 -15.98 -4.99 28.19
N LEU A 38 -14.81 -4.66 28.73
CA LEU A 38 -14.37 -5.09 30.06
C LEU A 38 -15.26 -4.56 31.19
N ARG A 39 -15.91 -3.40 30.98
CA ARG A 39 -16.90 -2.85 31.91
C ARG A 39 -18.30 -3.45 31.76
N GLY A 40 -18.50 -4.38 30.82
CA GLY A 40 -19.81 -4.99 30.53
C GLY A 40 -20.82 -4.00 29.94
N GLN A 41 -20.36 -2.91 29.32
CA GLN A 41 -21.21 -1.85 28.77
C GLN A 41 -21.72 -2.17 27.37
N ILE A 42 -21.11 -3.13 26.69
CA ILE A 42 -21.44 -3.59 25.34
C ILE A 42 -21.33 -5.11 25.28
N LYS A 43 -22.04 -5.72 24.35
CA LYS A 43 -22.00 -7.15 24.00
C LYS A 43 -21.81 -7.27 22.49
N PRO A 44 -20.57 -7.07 22.00
CA PRO A 44 -20.32 -6.98 20.58
C PRO A 44 -20.66 -8.30 19.89
N VAL A 45 -21.30 -8.20 18.73
CA VAL A 45 -21.49 -9.30 17.77
C VAL A 45 -21.11 -8.80 16.39
N SER A 46 -20.33 -9.59 15.68
CA SER A 46 -19.80 -9.20 14.37
C SER A 46 -20.31 -10.11 13.27
N TYR A 47 -20.51 -9.53 12.09
CA TYR A 47 -20.75 -10.27 10.86
C TYR A 47 -19.83 -9.74 9.77
N ALA A 48 -19.23 -10.67 9.03
CA ALA A 48 -18.32 -10.36 7.94
C ALA A 48 -18.83 -10.95 6.62
N LEU A 49 -18.59 -10.23 5.53
CA LEU A 49 -18.87 -10.71 4.18
C LEU A 49 -17.74 -10.35 3.23
N ARG A 50 -17.33 -11.34 2.42
CA ARG A 50 -16.32 -11.24 1.37
C ARG A 50 -17.00 -11.44 0.02
N PRO A 51 -17.35 -10.38 -0.74
CA PRO A 51 -17.77 -10.58 -2.12
C PRO A 51 -16.57 -11.03 -2.97
N PRO A 52 -16.79 -11.74 -4.09
CA PRO A 52 -15.72 -12.21 -4.96
C PRO A 52 -15.16 -11.06 -5.82
N ILE A 53 -14.50 -10.09 -5.17
CA ILE A 53 -13.90 -8.90 -5.78
C ILE A 53 -12.49 -8.74 -5.21
N ALA A 54 -11.50 -8.78 -6.10
CA ALA A 54 -10.09 -8.52 -5.79
C ALA A 54 -9.63 -7.27 -6.57
N PRO A 55 -9.80 -6.06 -6.01
CA PRO A 55 -9.44 -4.83 -6.70
C PRO A 55 -7.92 -4.64 -6.68
N PRO A 56 -7.31 -4.11 -7.75
CA PRO A 56 -5.90 -3.71 -7.70
C PRO A 56 -5.68 -2.63 -6.62
N VAL A 57 -4.45 -2.47 -6.18
CA VAL A 57 -4.11 -1.54 -5.07
C VAL A 57 -4.31 -0.07 -5.44
N VAL A 58 -4.10 0.29 -6.71
CA VAL A 58 -4.20 1.69 -7.18
C VAL A 58 -5.55 2.37 -6.91
N PRO A 59 -6.71 1.78 -7.28
CA PRO A 59 -8.03 2.36 -6.98
C PRO A 59 -8.45 2.19 -5.51
N ALA A 60 -7.63 1.59 -4.64
CA ALA A 60 -8.00 1.31 -3.26
C ALA A 60 -7.92 2.54 -2.34
N ARG A 61 -7.62 3.74 -2.87
CA ARG A 61 -7.49 4.99 -2.10
C ARG A 61 -8.82 5.36 -1.46
N THR A 62 -8.75 5.88 -0.23
CA THR A 62 -9.94 6.36 0.51
C THR A 62 -10.23 7.84 0.27
N GLY A 63 -9.34 8.55 -0.43
CA GLY A 63 -9.52 9.96 -0.76
C GLY A 63 -10.39 10.22 -2.01
N TRP A 64 -10.62 9.20 -2.84
CA TRP A 64 -11.45 9.27 -4.04
C TRP A 64 -11.81 7.86 -4.53
N GLY A 65 -12.72 7.76 -5.49
CA GLY A 65 -13.05 6.50 -6.13
C GLY A 65 -13.94 5.56 -5.29
N PRO A 66 -14.07 4.29 -5.71
CA PRO A 66 -15.04 3.35 -5.14
C PRO A 66 -14.85 3.06 -3.65
N ILE A 67 -13.60 2.94 -3.17
CA ILE A 67 -13.35 2.69 -1.75
C ILE A 67 -13.78 3.88 -0.89
N LYS A 68 -13.58 5.12 -1.34
CA LYS A 68 -14.10 6.30 -0.63
C LYS A 68 -15.61 6.22 -0.43
N GLU A 69 -16.37 5.88 -1.47
CA GLU A 69 -17.83 5.77 -1.37
C GLU A 69 -18.27 4.67 -0.39
N LEU A 70 -17.55 3.55 -0.35
CA LEU A 70 -17.77 2.48 0.62
C LEU A 70 -17.43 2.91 2.06
N MET A 71 -16.33 3.66 2.25
CA MET A 71 -15.96 4.23 3.56
C MET A 71 -17.00 5.23 4.04
N GLU A 72 -17.43 6.17 3.20
CA GLU A 72 -18.45 7.16 3.56
C GLU A 72 -19.75 6.49 3.96
N ARG A 73 -20.15 5.43 3.23
CA ARG A 73 -21.32 4.63 3.56
C ARG A 73 -21.16 3.89 4.89
N ALA A 74 -19.99 3.32 5.17
CA ALA A 74 -19.68 2.71 6.46
C ALA A 74 -19.80 3.72 7.61
N PHE A 75 -19.27 4.94 7.43
CA PHE A 75 -19.36 6.00 8.45
C PHE A 75 -20.80 6.48 8.71
N GLU A 76 -21.69 6.43 7.73
CA GLU A 76 -23.11 6.70 7.98
C GLU A 76 -23.75 5.64 8.88
N TYR A 77 -23.40 4.36 8.70
CA TYR A 77 -23.87 3.29 9.59
C TYR A 77 -23.34 3.42 11.02
N GLU A 78 -22.11 3.89 11.20
CA GLU A 78 -21.52 4.09 12.54
C GLU A 78 -22.22 5.18 13.37
N LYS A 79 -23.00 6.06 12.73
CA LYS A 79 -23.83 7.04 13.44
C LYS A 79 -25.09 6.43 14.05
N GLU A 80 -25.46 5.22 13.63
CA GLU A 80 -26.67 4.54 14.11
C GLU A 80 -26.48 4.03 15.55
N PRO A 81 -27.46 4.26 16.46
CA PRO A 81 -27.40 3.70 17.80
C PRO A 81 -27.29 2.17 17.78
N GLY A 82 -26.28 1.64 18.47
CA GLY A 82 -26.04 0.20 18.58
C GLY A 82 -25.10 -0.37 17.52
N VAL A 83 -24.66 0.42 16.54
CA VAL A 83 -23.51 0.07 15.69
C VAL A 83 -22.23 0.48 16.41
N LEU A 84 -21.29 -0.45 16.57
CA LEU A 84 -20.06 -0.25 17.33
C LEU A 84 -18.84 0.03 16.46
N ASN A 85 -18.78 -0.56 15.26
CA ASN A 85 -17.71 -0.37 14.27
C ASN A 85 -18.15 -0.96 12.93
N VAL A 86 -17.81 -0.29 11.82
CA VAL A 86 -17.99 -0.81 10.46
C VAL A 86 -16.69 -0.65 9.69
N SER A 87 -15.99 -1.76 9.45
CA SER A 87 -14.70 -1.75 8.76
C SER A 87 -14.82 -2.22 7.31
N VAL A 88 -14.24 -1.43 6.41
CA VAL A 88 -14.07 -1.75 4.99
C VAL A 88 -12.62 -2.16 4.75
N TYR A 89 -12.41 -3.43 4.42
CA TYR A 89 -11.09 -3.96 4.10
C TYR A 89 -10.89 -4.01 2.59
N GLY A 90 -9.93 -3.25 2.09
CA GLY A 90 -9.52 -3.25 0.68
C GLY A 90 -8.97 -4.60 0.19
N GLY A 91 -8.59 -5.48 1.11
CA GLY A 91 -7.96 -6.76 0.83
C GLY A 91 -6.47 -6.61 0.50
N PHE A 92 -5.81 -7.75 0.31
CA PHE A 92 -4.45 -7.81 -0.23
C PHE A 92 -4.44 -8.84 -1.35
N VAL A 93 -4.50 -8.34 -2.58
CA VAL A 93 -4.75 -9.16 -3.78
C VAL A 93 -3.56 -10.01 -4.22
N TYR A 94 -2.37 -9.74 -3.69
CA TYR A 94 -1.17 -10.51 -3.98
C TYR A 94 -0.97 -11.72 -3.06
N SER A 95 -1.85 -11.93 -2.08
CA SER A 95 -1.82 -13.14 -1.25
C SER A 95 -2.57 -14.29 -1.91
N ASP A 96 -1.88 -15.42 -2.08
CA ASP A 96 -2.50 -16.69 -2.52
C ASP A 96 -3.23 -17.38 -1.36
N ILE A 97 -4.34 -16.79 -0.94
CA ILE A 97 -5.20 -17.31 0.13
C ILE A 97 -6.67 -17.26 -0.27
N HIS A 98 -7.47 -18.16 0.31
CA HIS A 98 -8.91 -18.24 0.06
C HIS A 98 -9.66 -16.93 0.37
N ASP A 99 -9.25 -16.21 1.42
CA ASP A 99 -9.92 -14.99 1.91
C ASP A 99 -9.39 -13.69 1.27
N ALA A 100 -8.63 -13.78 0.18
CA ALA A 100 -8.10 -12.61 -0.51
C ALA A 100 -9.20 -11.79 -1.19
N GLY A 101 -9.06 -10.46 -1.17
CA GLY A 101 -10.01 -9.52 -1.76
C GLY A 101 -10.76 -8.67 -0.74
N LEU A 102 -11.79 -7.96 -1.22
CA LEU A 102 -12.61 -7.08 -0.40
C LEU A 102 -13.31 -7.85 0.71
N ALA A 103 -13.37 -7.23 1.89
CA ALA A 103 -14.17 -7.74 2.98
C ALA A 103 -14.83 -6.59 3.76
N PHE A 104 -16.05 -6.83 4.23
CA PHE A 104 -16.83 -5.88 5.02
C PHE A 104 -17.16 -6.51 6.34
N LEU A 105 -16.91 -5.79 7.43
CA LEU A 105 -17.23 -6.21 8.79
C LEU A 105 -18.12 -5.16 9.42
N ALA A 106 -19.24 -5.58 10.00
CA ALA A 106 -20.00 -4.74 10.90
C ALA A 106 -20.03 -5.40 12.28
N THR A 107 -19.85 -4.59 13.33
CA THR A 107 -19.95 -4.99 14.73
C THR A 107 -21.03 -4.16 15.38
N THR A 108 -21.98 -4.81 16.05
CA THR A 108 -23.11 -4.17 16.73
C THR A 108 -23.18 -4.61 18.19
N ASP A 109 -23.94 -3.88 19.00
CA ASP A 109 -24.21 -4.25 20.39
C ASP A 109 -25.39 -5.24 20.46
N GLY A 110 -25.07 -6.54 20.41
CA GLY A 110 -26.02 -7.64 20.56
C GLY A 110 -27.00 -7.85 19.40
N ASN A 111 -26.85 -7.17 18.26
CA ASN A 111 -27.77 -7.27 17.11
C ASN A 111 -27.08 -7.83 15.85
N LEU A 112 -26.95 -9.15 15.78
CA LEU A 112 -26.28 -9.83 14.68
C LEU A 112 -26.98 -9.62 13.33
N GLU A 113 -28.31 -9.53 13.31
CA GLU A 113 -29.07 -9.31 12.08
C GLU A 113 -28.72 -7.94 11.49
N ARG A 114 -28.62 -6.90 12.32
CA ARG A 114 -28.21 -5.57 11.83
C ARG A 114 -26.78 -5.56 11.31
N ALA A 115 -25.86 -6.26 11.98
CA ALA A 115 -24.48 -6.41 11.49
C ALA A 115 -24.46 -7.06 10.10
N ARG A 116 -25.29 -8.09 9.90
CA ARG A 116 -25.45 -8.77 8.61
C ARG A 116 -25.99 -7.83 7.53
N GLU A 117 -27.07 -7.12 7.81
CA GLU A 117 -27.68 -6.17 6.85
C GLU A 117 -26.66 -5.14 6.35
N ILE A 118 -25.85 -4.57 7.24
CA ILE A 118 -24.82 -3.58 6.92
C ILE A 118 -23.75 -4.18 6.00
N ALA A 119 -23.19 -5.34 6.36
CA ALA A 119 -22.14 -5.97 5.58
C ALA A 119 -22.63 -6.41 4.19
N GLU A 120 -23.86 -6.94 4.11
CA GLU A 120 -24.48 -7.32 2.83
C GLU A 120 -24.75 -6.11 1.94
N ASP A 121 -25.16 -4.98 2.52
CA ASP A 121 -25.39 -3.76 1.77
C ASP A 121 -24.08 -3.16 1.21
N LEU A 122 -23.01 -3.12 2.00
CA LEU A 122 -21.68 -2.72 1.53
C LEU A 122 -21.16 -3.66 0.43
N ALA A 123 -21.35 -4.97 0.59
CA ALA A 123 -20.93 -5.94 -0.42
C ALA A 123 -21.72 -5.81 -1.74
N ARG A 124 -23.04 -5.58 -1.68
CA ARG A 124 -23.86 -5.29 -2.87
C ARG A 124 -23.40 -4.00 -3.54
N THR A 125 -23.19 -2.95 -2.75
CA THR A 125 -22.70 -1.66 -3.24
C THR A 125 -21.37 -1.82 -3.98
N ALA A 126 -20.41 -2.55 -3.37
CA ALA A 126 -19.12 -2.84 -3.98
C ALA A 126 -19.25 -3.67 -5.27
N TRP A 127 -20.15 -4.65 -5.28
CA TRP A 127 -20.43 -5.46 -6.46
C TRP A 127 -20.99 -4.64 -7.63
N ASP A 128 -21.93 -3.74 -7.36
CA ASP A 128 -22.54 -2.89 -8.39
C ASP A 128 -21.52 -1.94 -9.03
N MET A 129 -20.58 -1.43 -8.24
CA MET A 129 -19.49 -0.56 -8.73
C MET A 129 -18.24 -1.30 -9.20
N ARG A 130 -18.23 -2.65 -9.24
CA ARG A 130 -16.98 -3.45 -9.38
C ARG A 130 -16.12 -3.12 -10.60
N HIS A 131 -16.72 -2.70 -11.72
CA HIS A 131 -15.98 -2.33 -12.92
C HIS A 131 -15.19 -1.02 -12.78
N ARG A 132 -15.52 -0.20 -11.78
CA ARG A 132 -14.78 1.04 -11.44
C ARG A 132 -13.46 0.78 -10.71
N PHE A 133 -13.18 -0.47 -10.31
CA PHE A 133 -11.88 -0.87 -9.79
C PHE A 133 -10.85 -1.16 -10.89
N VAL A 134 -11.22 -1.13 -12.17
CA VAL A 134 -10.27 -1.27 -13.27
C VAL A 134 -9.65 0.10 -13.56
N VAL A 135 -8.32 0.17 -13.60
CA VAL A 135 -7.56 1.38 -13.89
C VAL A 135 -6.62 1.17 -15.06
N ASP A 136 -6.62 2.12 -16.00
CA ASP A 136 -5.65 2.15 -17.08
C ASP A 136 -4.40 2.89 -16.62
N MET A 137 -3.27 2.18 -16.63
CA MET A 137 -1.96 2.72 -16.24
C MET A 137 -1.13 3.04 -17.48
N LYS A 138 -0.29 4.07 -17.39
CA LYS A 138 0.72 4.33 -18.42
C LYS A 138 1.76 3.22 -18.42
N SER A 139 2.24 2.86 -19.62
CA SER A 139 3.47 2.05 -19.72
C SER A 139 4.66 2.82 -19.13
N PRO A 140 5.73 2.15 -18.68
CA PRO A 140 6.95 2.83 -18.23
C PRO A 140 7.48 3.84 -19.24
N ALA A 141 7.54 3.48 -20.52
CA ALA A 141 7.97 4.36 -21.61
C ALA A 141 7.12 5.63 -21.73
N ASP A 142 5.79 5.48 -21.67
CA ASP A 142 4.87 6.63 -21.76
C ASP A 142 4.90 7.50 -20.50
N ALA A 143 5.12 6.90 -19.33
CA ALA A 143 5.22 7.61 -18.07
C ALA A 143 6.52 8.45 -18.00
N VAL A 144 7.65 7.87 -18.42
CA VAL A 144 8.93 8.59 -18.52
C VAL A 144 8.86 9.71 -19.54
N ARG A 145 8.34 9.45 -20.74
CA ARG A 145 8.16 10.49 -21.76
C ARG A 145 7.30 11.64 -21.27
N TYR A 146 6.18 11.32 -20.61
CA TYR A 146 5.33 12.33 -19.98
C TYR A 146 6.09 13.17 -18.94
N ALA A 147 6.94 12.57 -18.12
CA ALA A 147 7.73 13.29 -17.13
C ALA A 147 8.78 14.21 -17.77
N ILE A 148 9.44 13.78 -18.85
CA ILE A 148 10.41 14.59 -19.61
C ILE A 148 9.73 15.80 -20.27
N GLU A 149 8.53 15.60 -20.83
CA GLU A 149 7.78 16.65 -21.54
C GLU A 149 7.01 17.59 -20.59
N ALA A 150 6.97 17.28 -19.29
CA ALA A 150 6.20 18.06 -18.32
C ALA A 150 6.80 19.48 -18.17
N PRO A 151 5.98 20.54 -18.28
CA PRO A 151 6.47 21.92 -18.20
C PRO A 151 6.87 22.33 -16.77
N GLU A 152 6.35 21.63 -15.76
CA GLU A 152 6.56 21.91 -14.34
C GLU A 152 6.80 20.60 -13.58
N GLY A 153 7.62 20.66 -12.53
CA GLY A 153 7.97 19.52 -11.69
C GLY A 153 8.07 19.88 -10.20
N PRO A 154 8.49 18.94 -9.34
CA PRO A 154 8.95 17.58 -9.69
C PRO A 154 7.79 16.64 -10.07
N ILE A 155 8.04 15.74 -11.01
CA ILE A 155 7.14 14.62 -11.34
C ILE A 155 7.59 13.39 -10.56
N VAL A 156 6.66 12.75 -9.85
CA VAL A 156 6.92 11.49 -9.14
C VAL A 156 6.26 10.36 -9.91
N LEU A 157 7.06 9.47 -10.48
CA LEU A 157 6.61 8.23 -11.09
C LEU A 157 6.65 7.13 -10.01
N ALA A 158 5.49 6.56 -9.70
CA ALA A 158 5.39 5.43 -8.78
C ALA A 158 5.35 4.13 -9.59
N ASP A 159 6.34 3.26 -9.38
CA ASP A 159 6.29 1.90 -9.91
C ASP A 159 5.29 1.08 -9.09
N VAL A 160 4.11 0.88 -9.67
CA VAL A 160 3.02 0.15 -9.03
C VAL A 160 3.22 -1.36 -9.12
N ALA A 161 3.90 -1.83 -10.18
CA ALA A 161 4.11 -3.25 -10.40
C ALA A 161 5.12 -3.79 -9.39
N ASP A 162 6.14 -3.01 -9.07
CA ASP A 162 7.18 -3.38 -8.12
C ASP A 162 7.11 -2.60 -6.79
N ASN A 163 5.95 -2.69 -6.13
CA ASN A 163 5.72 -2.03 -4.85
C ASN A 163 6.13 -2.93 -3.66
N THR A 164 7.20 -2.57 -2.95
CA THR A 164 7.65 -3.30 -1.75
C THR A 164 6.63 -3.32 -0.61
N GLY A 165 5.81 -2.27 -0.47
CA GLY A 165 4.68 -2.26 0.46
C GLY A 165 3.56 -3.23 0.05
N GLY A 166 3.52 -3.61 -1.22
CA GLY A 166 2.67 -4.66 -1.79
C GLY A 166 3.31 -6.04 -1.79
N GLY A 167 4.51 -6.21 -1.20
CA GLY A 167 5.22 -7.48 -1.12
C GLY A 167 6.15 -7.79 -2.30
N ALA A 168 6.32 -6.88 -3.26
CA ALA A 168 7.30 -7.03 -4.34
C ALA A 168 8.75 -6.83 -3.85
N SER A 169 9.73 -7.19 -4.67
CA SER A 169 11.15 -7.14 -4.32
C SER A 169 11.73 -5.73 -4.28
N GLY A 170 11.18 -4.80 -5.07
CA GLY A 170 11.66 -3.42 -5.19
C GLY A 170 12.84 -3.24 -6.14
N ASP A 171 13.33 -4.31 -6.77
CA ASP A 171 14.48 -4.31 -7.68
C ASP A 171 14.13 -4.14 -9.17
N GLY A 172 12.92 -3.72 -9.48
CA GLY A 172 12.41 -3.49 -10.82
C GLY A 172 13.22 -2.44 -11.58
N THR A 173 13.38 -2.68 -12.88
CA THR A 173 14.34 -1.93 -13.71
C THR A 173 13.71 -1.22 -14.89
N GLU A 174 12.43 -1.46 -15.19
CA GLU A 174 11.78 -0.93 -16.40
C GLU A 174 11.76 0.61 -16.42
N VAL A 175 11.49 1.27 -15.29
CA VAL A 175 11.56 2.74 -15.22
C VAL A 175 13.00 3.24 -15.37
N LEU A 176 13.98 2.58 -14.75
CA LEU A 176 15.40 2.94 -14.89
C LEU A 176 15.88 2.78 -16.34
N ARG A 177 15.49 1.68 -17.00
CA ARG A 177 15.77 1.41 -18.41
C ARG A 177 15.25 2.54 -19.29
N GLU A 178 13.99 2.91 -19.13
CA GLU A 178 13.37 3.97 -19.92
C GLU A 178 13.98 5.35 -19.66
N LEU A 179 14.35 5.67 -18.43
CA LEU A 179 15.09 6.90 -18.14
C LEU A 179 16.43 6.97 -18.89
N ILE A 180 17.16 5.85 -18.98
CA ILE A 180 18.43 5.79 -19.70
C ILE A 180 18.20 5.83 -21.22
N GLU A 181 17.30 5.01 -21.74
CA GLU A 181 17.04 4.89 -23.18
C GLU A 181 16.47 6.19 -23.78
N GLN A 182 15.67 6.93 -23.01
CA GLN A 182 15.11 8.22 -23.41
C GLN A 182 16.02 9.42 -23.07
N ASN A 183 17.23 9.17 -22.52
CA ASN A 183 18.18 10.21 -22.11
C ASN A 183 17.56 11.27 -21.17
N ALA A 184 16.80 10.80 -20.17
CA ALA A 184 16.23 11.69 -19.17
C ALA A 184 17.32 12.43 -18.39
N GLU A 185 17.18 13.75 -18.27
CA GLU A 185 18.04 14.60 -17.44
C GLU A 185 17.31 15.01 -16.16
N ASP A 186 18.06 15.41 -15.13
CA ASP A 186 17.53 15.82 -13.80
C ASP A 186 16.54 14.80 -13.19
N ALA A 187 16.82 13.52 -13.42
CA ALA A 187 16.02 12.39 -12.93
C ALA A 187 16.78 11.60 -11.85
N VAL A 188 16.03 11.05 -10.90
CA VAL A 188 16.56 10.16 -9.86
C VAL A 188 15.64 8.97 -9.67
N VAL A 189 16.23 7.77 -9.63
CA VAL A 189 15.57 6.57 -9.13
C VAL A 189 15.94 6.43 -7.65
N ILE A 190 14.94 6.42 -6.76
CA ILE A 190 15.17 6.61 -5.32
C ILE A 190 15.93 5.42 -4.71
N THR A 191 15.53 4.18 -4.99
CA THR A 191 16.25 2.98 -4.53
C THR A 191 15.95 1.79 -5.42
N ILE A 192 16.98 1.01 -5.73
CA ILE A 192 16.88 -0.35 -6.27
C ILE A 192 17.73 -1.24 -5.34
N PRO A 193 17.14 -2.18 -4.59
CA PRO A 193 17.88 -3.10 -3.73
C PRO A 193 18.71 -4.06 -4.59
N ASP A 194 20.04 -3.90 -4.53
CA ASP A 194 20.98 -4.76 -5.25
C ASP A 194 22.27 -4.89 -4.44
N LYS A 195 22.44 -6.04 -3.79
CA LYS A 195 23.58 -6.29 -2.91
C LYS A 195 24.92 -6.20 -3.65
N GLU A 196 25.00 -6.75 -4.85
CA GLU A 196 26.24 -6.85 -5.62
C GLU A 196 26.66 -5.48 -6.16
N ALA A 197 25.70 -4.69 -6.63
CA ALA A 197 25.93 -3.31 -7.04
C ALA A 197 26.42 -2.44 -5.86
N VAL A 198 25.82 -2.60 -4.68
CA VAL A 198 26.27 -1.90 -3.46
C VAL A 198 27.68 -2.32 -3.08
N GLU A 199 28.00 -3.62 -3.06
CA GLU A 199 29.34 -4.11 -2.75
C GLU A 199 30.40 -3.56 -3.71
N GLU A 200 30.07 -3.48 -5.00
CA GLU A 200 30.95 -2.87 -6.01
C GLU A 200 31.15 -1.37 -5.77
N ALA A 201 30.08 -0.62 -5.50
CA ALA A 201 30.17 0.81 -5.21
C ALA A 201 31.04 1.10 -3.98
N PHE A 202 30.91 0.30 -2.93
CA PHE A 202 31.76 0.40 -1.74
C PHE A 202 33.21 0.01 -2.03
N ARG A 203 33.45 -0.96 -2.92
CA ARG A 203 34.79 -1.39 -3.32
C ARG A 203 35.53 -0.30 -4.10
N VAL A 204 34.87 0.40 -5.03
CA VAL A 204 35.48 1.49 -5.81
C VAL A 204 35.57 2.80 -5.04
N GLY A 205 34.69 3.01 -4.07
CA GLY A 205 34.69 4.16 -3.17
C GLY A 205 34.16 5.45 -3.81
N ILE A 206 33.93 6.48 -2.99
CA ILE A 206 33.48 7.80 -3.44
C ILE A 206 34.46 8.39 -4.45
N GLY A 207 33.95 8.87 -5.59
CA GLY A 207 34.74 9.35 -6.73
C GLY A 207 35.25 8.25 -7.65
N GLY A 208 35.09 6.97 -7.28
CA GLY A 208 35.44 5.82 -8.10
C GLY A 208 34.49 5.63 -9.29
N LYS A 209 35.01 5.02 -10.37
CA LYS A 209 34.21 4.66 -11.55
C LYS A 209 33.36 3.43 -11.23
N PHE A 210 32.05 3.55 -11.40
CA PHE A 210 31.10 2.46 -11.26
C PHE A 210 30.70 1.94 -12.65
N ASP A 211 30.68 0.62 -12.82
CA ASP A 211 30.21 -0.06 -14.03
C ASP A 211 29.71 -1.46 -13.64
N ALA A 212 28.39 -1.61 -13.48
CA ALA A 212 27.78 -2.87 -13.09
C ALA A 212 26.35 -3.01 -13.62
N LEU A 213 25.82 -4.23 -13.55
CA LEU A 213 24.39 -4.50 -13.72
C LEU A 213 23.65 -4.23 -12.40
N VAL A 214 22.53 -3.51 -12.49
CA VAL A 214 21.71 -3.04 -11.36
C VAL A 214 20.28 -3.52 -11.52
N GLY A 215 19.72 -4.07 -10.43
CA GLY A 215 18.32 -4.51 -10.32
C GLY A 215 17.98 -5.72 -11.18
N GLY A 216 16.73 -6.17 -11.12
CA GLY A 216 16.18 -7.26 -11.95
C GLY A 216 16.83 -8.61 -11.70
N LYS A 217 17.24 -8.87 -10.44
CA LYS A 217 17.96 -10.08 -10.03
C LYS A 217 17.13 -10.99 -9.14
N PHE A 218 16.02 -10.50 -8.59
CA PHE A 218 15.18 -11.26 -7.67
C PHE A 218 14.23 -12.21 -8.40
N ASP A 219 13.58 -11.75 -9.47
CA ASP A 219 12.70 -12.54 -10.32
C ASP A 219 12.75 -12.11 -11.80
N ASP A 220 11.98 -12.79 -12.65
CA ASP A 220 11.87 -12.49 -14.09
C ASP A 220 10.63 -11.64 -14.44
N ASN A 221 9.94 -11.06 -13.45
CA ASN A 221 8.68 -10.32 -13.65
C ASN A 221 8.88 -8.79 -13.71
N HIS A 222 9.92 -8.24 -13.08
CA HIS A 222 10.11 -6.79 -12.91
C HIS A 222 11.23 -6.19 -13.78
N GLY A 223 11.58 -6.89 -14.87
CA GLY A 223 12.55 -6.44 -15.87
C GLY A 223 13.95 -7.00 -15.66
N ALA A 224 14.74 -7.02 -16.74
CA ALA A 224 16.11 -7.56 -16.72
C ALA A 224 17.12 -6.55 -16.11
N PRO A 225 18.25 -7.01 -15.57
CA PRO A 225 19.27 -6.10 -15.04
C PRO A 225 19.73 -5.05 -16.05
N VAL A 226 19.92 -3.82 -15.58
CA VAL A 226 20.32 -2.67 -16.41
C VAL A 226 21.77 -2.32 -16.13
N ARG A 227 22.58 -2.15 -17.18
CA ARG A 227 23.97 -1.72 -17.03
C ARG A 227 24.02 -0.23 -16.70
N VAL A 228 24.57 0.10 -15.54
CA VAL A 228 24.75 1.48 -15.08
C VAL A 228 26.24 1.79 -15.01
N THR A 229 26.64 2.89 -15.66
CA THR A 229 27.99 3.42 -15.57
C THR A 229 27.96 4.83 -14.98
N GLY A 230 28.83 5.13 -14.04
CA GLY A 230 28.78 6.42 -13.34
C GLY A 230 29.93 6.64 -12.37
N THR A 231 29.72 7.51 -11.40
CA THR A 231 30.74 7.86 -10.39
C THR A 231 30.08 7.87 -9.03
N VAL A 232 30.54 6.99 -8.14
CA VAL A 232 29.99 6.91 -6.78
C VAL A 232 30.06 8.28 -6.11
N LYS A 233 28.90 8.89 -5.86
CA LYS A 233 28.76 10.21 -5.23
C LYS A 233 28.70 10.10 -3.73
N VAL A 234 27.97 9.11 -3.22
CA VAL A 234 27.67 8.95 -1.79
C VAL A 234 27.70 7.47 -1.44
N LEU A 235 28.24 7.15 -0.27
CA LEU A 235 28.08 5.88 0.41
C LEU A 235 27.46 6.16 1.79
N SER A 236 26.42 5.41 2.15
CA SER A 236 25.66 5.59 3.39
C SER A 236 25.27 4.23 3.98
N ASP A 237 24.94 4.22 5.28
CA ASP A 237 24.27 3.12 5.98
C ASP A 237 22.75 3.07 5.75
N GLY A 238 22.22 4.02 4.96
CA GLY A 238 20.83 4.07 4.55
C GLY A 238 19.88 4.46 5.69
N GLU A 239 20.38 5.03 6.79
CA GLU A 239 19.54 5.48 7.90
C GLU A 239 18.82 6.79 7.59
N PHE A 240 17.51 6.86 7.89
CA PHE A 240 16.71 8.06 7.71
C PHE A 240 15.57 8.16 8.72
N VAL A 241 14.91 9.32 8.77
CA VAL A 241 13.71 9.56 9.56
C VAL A 241 12.57 9.90 8.62
N HIS A 242 11.45 9.20 8.74
CA HIS A 242 10.24 9.48 7.98
C HIS A 242 9.71 10.88 8.31
N ARG A 243 9.55 11.72 7.28
CA ARG A 243 9.03 13.10 7.40
C ARG A 243 7.60 13.25 6.87
N GLY A 244 7.16 12.31 6.05
CA GLY A 244 5.79 12.28 5.52
C GLY A 244 4.78 11.87 6.59
N PRO A 245 3.47 12.06 6.34
CA PRO A 245 2.43 11.83 7.34
C PRO A 245 2.40 10.37 7.84
N MET A 246 2.65 9.42 6.96
CA MET A 246 2.79 8.01 7.32
C MET A 246 4.11 7.79 8.08
N SER A 247 4.00 7.19 9.28
CA SER A 247 5.14 6.85 10.14
C SER A 247 6.02 8.05 10.54
N THR A 248 5.44 9.25 10.62
CA THR A 248 6.16 10.49 10.94
C THR A 248 7.05 10.32 12.18
N GLY A 249 8.35 10.65 12.04
CA GLY A 249 9.32 10.59 13.14
C GLY A 249 9.88 9.20 13.43
N VAL A 250 9.37 8.14 12.80
CA VAL A 250 9.93 6.79 12.91
C VAL A 250 11.25 6.73 12.14
N LYS A 251 12.26 6.07 12.74
CA LYS A 251 13.54 5.80 12.09
C LYS A 251 13.40 4.60 11.13
N GLY A 252 13.93 4.74 9.93
CA GLY A 252 14.03 3.68 8.93
C GLY A 252 15.49 3.43 8.53
N SER A 253 15.73 2.28 7.92
CA SER A 253 17.02 1.96 7.30
C SER A 253 16.82 1.16 6.02
N MET A 254 17.54 1.52 4.97
CA MET A 254 17.66 0.73 3.73
C MET A 254 18.94 -0.13 3.69
N GLY A 255 19.73 -0.12 4.77
CA GLY A 255 21.05 -0.74 4.80
C GLY A 255 22.08 0.01 3.94
N ARG A 256 23.24 -0.62 3.69
CA ARG A 256 24.31 -0.01 2.89
C ARG A 256 23.77 0.46 1.53
N THR A 257 23.93 1.75 1.26
CA THR A 257 23.35 2.43 0.10
C THR A 257 24.42 3.23 -0.62
N ALA A 258 24.38 3.22 -1.95
CA ALA A 258 25.27 4.02 -2.79
C ALA A 258 24.46 4.87 -3.77
N VAL A 259 24.92 6.10 -3.99
CA VAL A 259 24.44 6.97 -5.08
C VAL A 259 25.51 6.99 -6.16
N ILE A 260 25.13 6.66 -7.39
CA ILE A 260 26.02 6.49 -8.56
C ILE A 260 25.97 7.70 -9.49
#